data_AF-A0A646I846-F1
#
_entry.id   AF-A0A646I846-F1
#
_cell.length_a   1.000
_cell.length_b   1.000
_cell.length_c   1.000
_cell.angle_alpha   90.00
_cell.angle_beta   90.00
_cell.angle_gamma   90.00
#
_symmetry.space_group_name_H-M   'P 1'
#
loop_
_entity.id
_entity.type
_entity.pdbx_description
1 polymer ?
#
loop_
_entity_poly.entity_id
_entity_poly.type
_entity_poly.pdbx_seq_one_letter_code
_entity_poly.pdbx_strand_id
1 'polypeptide(L)'
;MTINPFVPSRYDADTFTPMGSFPTMTLLQALGDHAFAEFRSERHAALEAGRDQWPTVRMLFQYYLQGNTEMFVRIAQQQLGLAWEPSTSHERTTVAYQAMGAVTTVITGTTGTTSANVIGRFSRKHFAAMKRHKDHLATFRRRGQSSATLERDVFTELNRFVEHHESWEVGLLRRFFGPGVKDAFDDLVLYRDEFSMVRDLYQHGFELACKCLWPLVAAQNTVKRGSPDDFGAVHPDRVPEKKRPRNLDKFDKLPNAFKIAYVAQVPGWEPFESLLNNRRRNTIGHATAHHDLQTGRVVSDESPSGMTYLEFLGEVLGVFEALSTLAQVLRASRVASSPDFGPFE
;
A
#
# COMPACT_ATOMS: atom_id res chain seq x y z
N MET A 1 -0.97 -15.92 -34.35
CA MET A 1 -0.24 -14.98 -33.48
C MET A 1 -0.23 -15.57 -32.08
N THR A 2 0.91 -15.53 -31.39
CA THR A 2 0.97 -15.87 -29.95
C THR A 2 0.74 -14.59 -29.17
N ILE A 3 -0.44 -14.41 -28.58
CA ILE A 3 -0.70 -13.26 -27.69
C ILE A 3 0.17 -13.46 -26.45
N ASN A 4 1.01 -12.47 -26.13
CA ASN A 4 1.78 -12.49 -24.89
C ASN A 4 0.81 -12.19 -23.72
N PRO A 5 0.53 -13.14 -22.81
CA PRO A 5 -0.45 -12.96 -21.74
C PRO A 5 -0.02 -11.92 -20.69
N PHE A 6 1.22 -11.41 -20.77
CA PHE A 6 1.78 -10.40 -19.88
C PHE A 6 1.68 -8.97 -20.44
N VAL A 7 1.09 -8.78 -21.63
CA VAL A 7 0.94 -7.45 -22.24
C VAL A 7 -0.54 -7.22 -22.57
N PRO A 8 -1.16 -6.16 -22.02
CA PRO A 8 -2.53 -5.78 -22.38
C PRO A 8 -2.69 -5.56 -23.88
N SER A 9 -3.79 -6.08 -24.45
CA SER A 9 -4.12 -5.95 -25.88
C SER A 9 -5.61 -5.69 -26.07
N ARG A 10 -6.00 -5.23 -27.26
CA ARG A 10 -7.41 -5.17 -27.65
C ARG A 10 -7.89 -6.50 -28.24
N TYR A 11 -9.18 -6.77 -28.15
CA TYR A 11 -9.81 -7.97 -28.69
C TYR A 11 -9.76 -8.04 -30.23
N ASP A 12 -9.71 -6.88 -30.91
CA ASP A 12 -9.59 -6.75 -32.36
C ASP A 12 -8.14 -6.73 -32.86
N ALA A 13 -7.15 -6.95 -31.98
CA ALA A 13 -5.74 -7.03 -32.35
C ALA A 13 -5.42 -8.21 -33.30
N ASP A 14 -6.39 -9.09 -33.56
CA ASP A 14 -6.27 -10.14 -34.58
C ASP A 14 -6.60 -9.64 -36.00
N THR A 15 -7.10 -8.40 -36.15
CA THR A 15 -7.37 -7.81 -37.46
C THR A 15 -6.12 -7.13 -38.02
N PHE A 16 -5.67 -7.60 -39.19
CA PHE A 16 -4.61 -6.98 -40.00
C PHE A 16 -5.05 -5.59 -40.50
N THR A 17 -5.14 -4.63 -39.58
CA THR A 17 -5.17 -3.21 -39.92
C THR A 17 -3.78 -2.78 -40.40
N PRO A 18 -3.64 -1.74 -41.25
CA PRO A 18 -2.36 -1.33 -41.84
C PRO A 18 -1.28 -0.91 -40.81
N MET A 19 -1.65 -0.78 -39.53
CA MET A 19 -0.82 -0.21 -38.46
C MET A 19 -0.21 -1.26 -37.51
N GLY A 20 -0.42 -2.56 -37.74
CA GLY A 20 0.22 -3.63 -36.95
C GLY A 20 -0.25 -3.70 -35.50
N SER A 21 -1.17 -4.61 -35.23
CA SER A 21 -1.75 -4.88 -33.92
C SER A 21 -0.82 -5.72 -33.03
N PHE A 22 0.26 -5.12 -32.54
CA PHE A 22 1.08 -5.70 -31.48
C PHE A 22 0.72 -5.05 -30.13
N PRO A 23 0.63 -5.80 -29.02
CA PRO A 23 0.25 -5.26 -27.70
C PRO A 23 1.06 -4.01 -27.28
N THR A 24 2.34 -3.97 -27.63
CA THR A 24 3.23 -2.81 -27.43
C THR A 24 2.78 -1.57 -28.22
N MET A 25 2.37 -1.76 -29.49
CA MET A 25 1.85 -0.67 -30.33
C MET A 25 0.49 -0.18 -29.84
N THR A 26 -0.35 -1.08 -29.34
CA THR A 26 -1.63 -0.70 -28.70
C THR A 26 -1.42 0.22 -27.50
N LEU A 27 -0.48 -0.12 -26.62
CA LEU A 27 -0.15 0.72 -25.46
C LEU A 27 0.50 2.05 -25.87
N LEU A 28 1.40 2.03 -26.86
CA LEU A 28 2.02 3.23 -27.40
C LEU A 28 0.99 4.20 -27.98
N GLN A 29 0.03 3.69 -28.76
CA GLN A 29 -1.05 4.51 -29.32
C GLN A 29 -1.99 5.04 -28.24
N ALA A 30 -2.27 4.25 -27.20
CA ALA A 30 -3.19 4.63 -26.14
C ALA A 30 -2.61 5.69 -25.19
N LEU A 31 -1.31 5.61 -24.87
CA LEU A 31 -0.64 6.51 -23.94
C LEU A 31 0.10 7.67 -24.61
N GLY A 32 0.49 7.50 -25.88
CA GLY A 32 1.49 8.36 -26.54
C GLY A 32 2.92 8.05 -26.08
N ASP A 33 3.89 8.55 -26.86
CA ASP A 33 5.32 8.20 -26.70
C ASP A 33 5.87 8.49 -25.30
N HIS A 34 5.54 9.66 -24.74
CA HIS A 34 6.10 10.11 -23.47
C HIS A 34 5.59 9.28 -22.29
N ALA A 35 4.27 9.18 -22.11
CA ALA A 35 3.67 8.42 -21.00
C ALA A 35 3.97 6.92 -21.13
N PHE A 36 4.08 6.38 -22.35
CA PHE A 36 4.50 5.00 -22.57
C PHE A 36 5.96 4.77 -22.14
N ALA A 37 6.87 5.69 -22.45
CA ALA A 37 8.27 5.60 -22.03
C ALA A 37 8.41 5.66 -20.49
N GLU A 38 7.67 6.55 -19.84
CA GLU A 38 7.64 6.66 -18.38
C GLU A 38 7.07 5.38 -17.73
N PHE A 39 5.94 4.87 -18.22
CA PHE A 39 5.37 3.61 -17.76
C PHE A 39 6.38 2.45 -17.86
N ARG A 40 7.07 2.33 -18.99
CA ARG A 40 8.10 1.30 -19.18
C ARG A 40 9.25 1.46 -18.20
N SER A 41 9.71 2.70 -17.99
CA SER A 41 10.78 3.00 -17.05
C SER A 41 10.39 2.63 -15.63
N GLU A 42 9.21 3.04 -15.16
CA GLU A 42 8.73 2.73 -13.81
C GLU A 42 8.52 1.23 -13.62
N ARG A 43 7.88 0.55 -14.57
CA ARG A 43 7.69 -0.91 -14.53
C ARG A 43 9.02 -1.65 -14.46
N HIS A 44 10.00 -1.23 -15.27
CA HIS A 44 11.32 -1.87 -15.27
C HIS A 44 12.04 -1.68 -13.93
N ALA A 45 12.03 -0.46 -13.39
CA ALA A 45 12.62 -0.18 -12.08
C ALA A 45 11.93 -0.97 -10.96
N ALA A 46 10.59 -1.13 -11.00
CA ALA A 46 9.84 -1.93 -10.06
C ALA A 46 10.25 -3.42 -10.11
N LEU A 47 10.42 -3.98 -11.31
CA LEU A 47 10.90 -5.35 -11.51
C LEU A 47 12.32 -5.56 -10.98
N GLU A 48 13.24 -4.65 -11.29
CA GLU A 48 14.61 -4.70 -10.77
C GLU A 48 14.63 -4.56 -9.25
N ALA A 49 13.84 -3.65 -8.68
CA ALA A 49 13.74 -3.48 -7.23
C ALA A 49 13.21 -4.76 -6.55
N GLY A 50 12.20 -5.41 -7.12
CA GLY A 50 11.68 -6.68 -6.61
C GLY A 50 12.66 -7.85 -6.72
N ARG A 51 13.46 -7.92 -7.79
CA ARG A 51 14.39 -9.04 -8.03
C ARG A 51 15.74 -8.87 -7.35
N ASP A 52 16.30 -7.65 -7.38
CA ASP A 52 17.69 -7.41 -7.00
C ASP A 52 17.83 -6.74 -5.63
N GLN A 53 16.87 -5.89 -5.24
CA GLN A 53 16.95 -5.12 -3.99
C GLN A 53 16.14 -5.79 -2.86
N TRP A 54 14.94 -6.27 -3.15
CA TRP A 54 14.06 -6.88 -2.14
C TRP A 54 14.68 -8.07 -1.40
N PRO A 55 15.43 -9.00 -2.01
CA PRO A 55 16.01 -10.12 -1.27
C PRO A 55 16.92 -9.68 -0.11
N THR A 56 17.72 -8.64 -0.31
CA THR A 56 18.57 -8.05 0.74
C THR A 56 17.73 -7.40 1.82
N VAL A 57 16.72 -6.61 1.46
CA VAL A 57 15.80 -5.98 2.42
C VAL A 57 15.04 -7.04 3.22
N ARG A 58 14.59 -8.11 2.56
CA ARG A 58 13.87 -9.21 3.19
C ARG A 58 14.72 -9.87 4.25
N MET A 59 15.97 -10.21 3.90
CA MET A 59 16.92 -10.81 4.82
C MET A 59 17.25 -9.88 5.99
N LEU A 60 17.52 -8.60 5.74
CA LEU A 60 17.75 -7.61 6.79
C LEU A 60 16.58 -7.55 7.77
N PHE A 61 15.35 -7.42 7.26
CA PHE A 61 14.15 -7.27 8.08
C PHE A 61 13.84 -8.56 8.86
N GLN A 62 14.12 -9.74 8.29
CA GLN A 62 14.04 -11.02 9.01
C GLN A 62 14.99 -11.07 10.21
N TYR A 63 16.25 -10.67 10.05
CA TYR A 63 17.19 -10.61 11.18
C TYR A 63 16.75 -9.59 12.23
N TYR A 64 16.19 -8.45 11.82
CA TYR A 64 15.57 -7.49 12.72
C TYR A 64 14.43 -8.11 13.52
N LEU A 65 13.49 -8.80 12.87
CA LEU A 65 12.34 -9.46 13.52
C LEU A 65 12.74 -10.61 14.46
N GLN A 66 13.86 -11.26 14.20
CA GLN A 66 14.45 -12.32 15.03
C GLN A 66 15.30 -11.77 16.18
N GLY A 67 15.61 -10.47 16.20
CA GLY A 67 16.51 -9.87 17.19
C GLY A 67 17.99 -10.23 16.97
N ASN A 68 18.35 -10.75 15.80
CA ASN A 68 19.74 -11.12 15.46
C ASN A 68 20.53 -9.86 15.06
N THR A 69 21.06 -9.17 16.06
CA THR A 69 21.75 -7.89 15.89
C THR A 69 23.03 -8.02 15.07
N GLU A 70 23.83 -9.08 15.28
CA GLU A 70 25.08 -9.31 14.56
C GLU A 70 24.86 -9.43 13.04
N MET A 71 23.93 -10.32 12.64
CA MET A 71 23.63 -10.51 11.23
C MET A 71 22.93 -9.29 10.62
N PHE A 72 22.08 -8.59 11.38
CA PHE A 72 21.48 -7.35 10.94
C PHE A 72 22.53 -6.29 10.58
N VAL A 73 23.47 -6.02 11.49
CA VAL A 73 24.54 -5.03 11.28
C VAL A 73 25.40 -5.41 10.08
N ARG A 74 25.76 -6.69 9.98
CA ARG A 74 26.55 -7.21 8.85
C ARG A 74 25.87 -6.94 7.51
N ILE A 75 24.58 -7.27 7.37
CA ILE A 75 23.84 -7.03 6.12
C ILE A 75 23.69 -5.52 5.85
N ALA A 76 23.38 -4.72 6.88
CA ALA A 76 23.23 -3.28 6.73
C ALA A 76 24.51 -2.61 6.20
N GLN A 77 25.68 -3.02 6.69
CA GLN A 77 26.97 -2.46 6.24
C GLN A 77 27.41 -3.04 4.89
N GLN A 78 27.39 -4.36 4.74
CA GLN A 78 27.99 -5.03 3.57
C GLN A 78 27.13 -4.95 2.31
N GLN A 79 25.80 -4.96 2.44
CA GLN A 79 24.89 -5.02 1.30
C GLN A 79 24.12 -3.71 1.07
N LEU A 80 23.87 -2.94 2.13
CA LEU A 80 23.18 -1.64 2.03
C LEU A 80 24.12 -0.44 2.16
N GLY A 81 25.43 -0.66 2.37
CA GLY A 81 26.43 0.40 2.41
C GLY A 81 26.30 1.35 3.61
N LEU A 82 25.69 0.90 4.71
CA LEU A 82 25.54 1.74 5.90
C LEU A 82 26.92 2.08 6.48
N ALA A 83 27.27 3.36 6.50
CA ALA A 83 28.60 3.84 6.89
C ALA A 83 28.88 3.76 8.42
N TRP A 84 27.87 3.45 9.22
CA TRP A 84 27.94 3.41 10.68
C TRP A 84 27.21 2.17 11.23
N GLU A 85 27.48 1.81 12.48
CA GLU A 85 26.88 0.65 13.13
C GLU A 85 25.61 1.03 13.91
N PRO A 86 24.43 0.44 13.61
CA PRO A 86 23.19 0.67 14.34
C PRO A 86 23.20 -0.04 15.71
N SER A 87 23.83 0.62 16.67
CA SER A 87 24.10 0.13 18.03
C SER A 87 22.83 -0.05 18.88
N THR A 88 21.82 0.79 18.68
CA THR A 88 20.60 0.81 19.49
C THR A 88 19.40 0.18 18.77
N SER A 89 18.37 -0.20 19.52
CA SER A 89 17.19 -0.86 18.95
C SER A 89 16.38 0.09 18.05
N HIS A 90 16.29 1.37 18.37
CA HIS A 90 15.58 2.36 17.56
C HIS A 90 16.32 2.70 16.25
N GLU A 91 17.67 2.69 16.27
CA GLU A 91 18.51 2.82 15.07
C GLU A 91 18.26 1.65 14.11
N ARG A 92 18.31 0.40 14.61
CA ARG A 92 18.01 -0.79 13.79
C ARG A 92 16.60 -0.78 13.22
N THR A 93 15.61 -0.38 14.04
CA THR A 93 14.22 -0.19 13.57
C THR A 93 14.17 0.82 12.43
N THR A 94 14.86 1.95 12.57
CA THR A 94 14.89 3.01 11.56
C THR A 94 15.49 2.50 10.25
N VAL A 95 16.64 1.83 10.32
CA VAL A 95 17.33 1.26 9.15
C VAL A 95 16.47 0.22 8.45
N ALA A 96 15.87 -0.72 9.20
CA ALA A 96 15.03 -1.78 8.63
C ALA A 96 13.84 -1.21 7.84
N TYR A 97 13.11 -0.26 8.45
CA TYR A 97 11.97 0.36 7.81
C TYR A 97 12.37 1.30 6.65
N GLN A 98 13.50 2.00 6.74
CA GLN A 98 14.00 2.82 5.63
C GLN A 98 14.36 1.98 4.42
N ALA A 99 15.05 0.86 4.61
CA ALA A 99 15.38 -0.08 3.54
C ALA A 99 14.12 -0.62 2.85
N MET A 100 13.13 -1.05 3.65
CA MET A 100 11.82 -1.48 3.15
C MET A 100 11.08 -0.35 2.41
N GLY A 101 11.09 0.86 2.96
CA GLY A 101 10.44 2.04 2.38
C GLY A 101 11.05 2.44 1.04
N ALA A 102 12.37 2.37 0.91
CA ALA A 102 13.08 2.69 -0.33
C ALA A 102 12.65 1.76 -1.47
N VAL A 103 12.69 0.44 -1.25
CA VAL A 103 12.33 -0.54 -2.28
C VAL A 103 10.84 -0.47 -2.62
N THR A 104 9.96 -0.42 -1.61
CA THR A 104 8.51 -0.33 -1.85
C THR A 104 8.09 0.97 -2.55
N THR A 105 8.83 2.07 -2.36
CA THR A 105 8.62 3.32 -3.10
C THR A 105 8.94 3.14 -4.59
N VAL A 106 10.05 2.47 -4.92
CA VAL A 106 10.40 2.17 -6.32
C VAL A 106 9.34 1.28 -6.96
N ILE A 107 8.90 0.22 -6.28
CA ILE A 107 7.87 -0.71 -6.78
C ILE A 107 6.53 0.00 -7.01
N THR A 108 6.17 0.94 -6.13
CA THR A 108 4.91 1.70 -6.25
C THR A 108 4.90 2.64 -7.46
N GLY A 109 6.07 3.04 -7.97
CA GLY A 109 6.20 4.05 -9.01
C GLY A 109 6.01 5.48 -8.51
N THR A 110 6.33 6.45 -9.36
CA THR A 110 6.23 7.90 -9.04
C THR A 110 4.97 8.52 -9.61
N THR A 111 4.45 7.97 -10.70
CA THR A 111 3.24 8.46 -11.36
C THR A 111 2.03 8.16 -10.51
N GLY A 112 1.23 9.19 -10.22
CA GLY A 112 -0.03 9.08 -9.48
C GLY A 112 0.08 8.63 -8.02
N THR A 113 1.30 8.47 -7.48
CA THR A 113 1.53 8.04 -6.09
C THR A 113 1.17 9.15 -5.09
N THR A 114 0.69 8.76 -3.91
CA THR A 114 0.26 9.67 -2.84
C THR A 114 1.04 9.50 -1.55
N SER A 115 1.88 8.46 -1.45
CA SER A 115 2.64 8.07 -0.26
C SER A 115 3.44 9.23 0.35
N ALA A 116 4.17 9.98 -0.47
CA ALA A 116 5.03 11.07 -0.01
C ALA A 116 4.23 12.18 0.69
N ASN A 117 3.06 12.53 0.15
CA ASN A 117 2.18 13.53 0.76
C ASN A 117 1.62 13.03 2.10
N VAL A 118 1.12 11.78 2.12
CA VAL A 118 0.59 11.15 3.33
C VAL A 118 1.64 11.10 4.44
N ILE A 119 2.84 10.59 4.13
CA ILE A 119 3.96 10.47 5.08
C ILE A 119 4.40 11.85 5.55
N GLY A 120 4.55 12.82 4.65
CA GLY A 120 4.93 14.18 4.99
C GLY A 120 3.90 14.84 5.93
N ARG A 121 2.60 14.66 5.66
CA ARG A 121 1.51 15.17 6.49
C ARG A 121 1.47 14.51 7.86
N PHE A 122 1.63 13.18 7.91
CA PHE A 122 1.75 12.44 9.16
C PHE A 122 2.95 12.93 9.98
N SER A 123 4.13 13.02 9.38
CA SER A 123 5.36 13.44 10.04
C SER A 123 5.22 14.82 10.70
N ARG A 124 4.62 15.79 10.00
CA ARG A 124 4.35 17.13 10.56
C ARG A 124 3.42 17.07 11.78
N LYS A 125 2.35 16.28 11.71
CA LYS A 125 1.38 16.14 12.82
C LYS A 125 1.98 15.38 13.99
N HIS A 126 2.63 14.26 13.74
CA HIS A 126 3.29 13.43 14.74
C HIS A 126 4.35 14.24 15.50
N PHE A 127 5.23 14.97 14.79
CA PHE A 127 6.23 15.82 15.42
C PHE A 127 5.62 16.95 16.27
N ALA A 128 4.57 17.61 15.77
CA ALA A 128 3.87 18.63 16.54
C ALA A 128 3.19 18.06 17.80
N ALA A 129 2.63 16.85 17.72
CA ALA A 129 2.02 16.15 18.84
C ALA A 129 3.05 15.74 19.89
N MET A 130 4.18 15.14 19.48
CA MET A 130 5.27 14.75 20.37
C MET A 130 5.81 15.93 21.19
N LYS A 131 5.94 17.12 20.58
CA LYS A 131 6.46 18.32 21.25
C LYS A 131 5.53 18.88 22.32
N ARG A 132 4.22 18.68 22.18
CA ARG A 132 3.20 19.39 22.97
C ARG A 132 2.48 18.51 23.98
N HIS A 133 2.42 17.20 23.74
CA HIS A 133 1.54 16.30 24.48
C HIS A 133 2.28 15.00 24.83
N LYS A 134 2.62 14.81 26.12
CA LYS A 134 3.29 13.60 26.62
C LYS A 134 2.48 12.33 26.36
N ASP A 135 1.16 12.42 26.49
CA ASP A 135 0.22 11.31 26.25
C ASP A 135 0.31 10.72 24.84
N HIS A 136 0.73 11.54 23.86
CA HIS A 136 0.98 11.07 22.50
C HIS A 136 2.05 10.00 22.46
N LEU A 137 3.20 10.30 23.05
CA LEU A 137 4.36 9.43 23.09
C LEU A 137 4.08 8.19 23.94
N ALA A 138 3.41 8.35 25.08
CA ALA A 138 2.99 7.23 25.92
C ALA A 138 2.09 6.25 25.14
N THR A 139 1.15 6.78 24.35
CA THR A 139 0.25 5.97 23.50
C THR A 139 1.01 5.25 22.39
N PHE A 140 1.89 5.95 21.67
CA PHE A 140 2.69 5.35 20.59
C PHE A 140 3.63 4.27 21.12
N ARG A 141 4.23 4.49 22.29
CA ARG A 141 5.07 3.51 22.97
C ARG A 141 4.30 2.26 23.37
N ARG A 142 3.20 2.43 24.12
CA ARG A 142 2.33 1.32 24.57
C ARG A 142 1.84 0.49 23.39
N ARG A 143 1.29 1.15 22.36
CA ARG A 143 0.78 0.46 21.17
C ARG A 143 1.90 -0.18 20.36
N GLY A 144 3.05 0.49 20.24
CA GLY A 144 4.24 -0.06 19.59
C GLY A 144 4.71 -1.35 20.25
N GLN A 145 4.78 -1.41 21.58
CA GLN A 145 5.14 -2.63 22.33
C GLN A 145 4.20 -3.81 22.04
N SER A 146 2.89 -3.54 21.90
CA SER A 146 1.88 -4.54 21.57
C SER A 146 1.79 -4.92 20.08
N SER A 147 2.55 -4.25 19.20
CA SER A 147 2.42 -4.36 17.75
C SER A 147 3.41 -5.33 17.09
N ALA A 148 4.10 -6.18 17.85
CA ALA A 148 5.09 -7.13 17.29
C ALA A 148 4.47 -8.11 16.27
N THR A 149 3.26 -8.63 16.55
CA THR A 149 2.54 -9.50 15.59
C THR A 149 2.12 -8.71 14.35
N LEU A 150 1.58 -7.51 14.53
CA LEU A 150 1.18 -6.65 13.41
C LEU A 150 2.38 -6.29 12.51
N GLU A 151 3.55 -6.00 13.09
CA GLU A 151 4.78 -5.72 12.35
C GLU A 151 5.22 -6.93 11.49
N ARG A 152 5.16 -8.14 12.05
CA ARG A 152 5.44 -9.37 11.30
C ARG A 152 4.43 -9.58 10.18
N ASP A 153 3.14 -9.47 10.47
CA ASP A 153 2.08 -9.63 9.49
C ASP A 153 2.26 -8.65 8.32
N VAL A 154 2.52 -7.37 8.62
CA VAL A 154 2.74 -6.31 7.60
C VAL A 154 3.93 -6.66 6.71
N PHE A 155 5.04 -7.06 7.31
CA PHE A 155 6.23 -7.43 6.55
C PHE A 155 6.01 -8.70 5.72
N THR A 156 5.36 -9.73 6.28
CA THR A 156 5.02 -10.96 5.55
C THR A 156 4.12 -10.68 4.37
N GLU A 157 3.11 -9.82 4.53
CA GLU A 157 2.21 -9.49 3.44
C GLU A 157 2.91 -8.66 2.36
N LEU A 158 3.69 -7.64 2.73
CA LEU A 158 4.52 -6.90 1.77
C LEU A 158 5.46 -7.85 1.00
N ASN A 159 6.05 -8.83 1.67
CA ASN A 159 6.87 -9.85 1.02
C ASN A 159 6.07 -10.66 -0.01
N ARG A 160 4.85 -11.08 0.30
CA ARG A 160 3.98 -11.79 -0.64
C ARG A 160 3.63 -10.94 -1.85
N PHE A 161 3.34 -9.66 -1.65
CA PHE A 161 3.12 -8.73 -2.77
C PHE A 161 4.34 -8.68 -3.69
N VAL A 162 5.56 -8.58 -3.15
CA VAL A 162 6.77 -8.51 -3.98
C VAL A 162 7.10 -9.85 -4.64
N GLU A 163 6.92 -10.98 -3.94
CA GLU A 163 7.12 -12.32 -4.51
C GLU A 163 6.17 -12.59 -5.68
N HIS A 164 4.97 -12.03 -5.65
CA HIS A 164 3.97 -12.11 -6.71
C HIS A 164 3.89 -10.84 -7.57
N HIS A 165 4.93 -10.00 -7.60
CA HIS A 165 4.92 -8.71 -8.29
C HIS A 165 4.51 -8.83 -9.76
N GLU A 166 5.04 -9.82 -10.47
CA GLU A 166 4.72 -10.07 -11.88
C GLU A 166 3.23 -10.35 -12.13
N SER A 167 2.49 -10.83 -11.12
CA SER A 167 1.05 -11.13 -11.20
C SER A 167 0.17 -9.89 -11.20
N TRP A 168 0.66 -8.77 -10.69
CA TRP A 168 -0.14 -7.55 -10.53
C TRP A 168 0.53 -6.26 -11.03
N GLU A 169 1.81 -6.29 -11.41
CA GLU A 169 2.59 -5.11 -11.82
C GLU A 169 1.95 -4.27 -12.93
N VAL A 170 1.21 -4.90 -13.84
CA VAL A 170 0.49 -4.23 -14.94
C VAL A 170 -0.66 -3.35 -14.43
N GLY A 171 -1.05 -3.47 -13.16
CA GLY A 171 -1.91 -2.52 -12.46
C GLY A 171 -1.37 -1.09 -12.43
N LEU A 172 -0.04 -0.92 -12.52
CA LEU A 172 0.61 0.40 -12.65
C LEU A 172 0.10 1.18 -13.86
N LEU A 173 -0.23 0.48 -14.94
CA LEU A 173 -0.70 1.06 -16.20
C LEU A 173 -1.87 2.03 -15.98
N ARG A 174 -2.80 1.70 -15.06
CA ARG A 174 -3.97 2.52 -14.75
C ARG A 174 -3.61 3.97 -14.39
N ARG A 175 -2.45 4.22 -13.78
CA ARG A 175 -2.03 5.56 -13.35
C ARG A 175 -1.60 6.47 -14.51
N PHE A 176 -1.30 5.88 -15.66
CA PHE A 176 -0.91 6.59 -16.88
C PHE A 176 -2.12 6.94 -17.76
N PHE A 177 -3.29 6.36 -17.47
CA PHE A 177 -4.55 6.72 -18.11
C PHE A 177 -5.26 7.80 -17.30
N GLY A 178 -5.27 9.03 -17.84
CA GLY A 178 -6.02 10.13 -17.25
C GLY A 178 -7.55 9.96 -17.37
N PRO A 179 -8.36 10.80 -16.68
CA PRO A 179 -9.82 10.70 -16.69
C PRO A 179 -10.46 10.75 -18.08
N GLY A 180 -9.82 11.41 -19.05
CA GLY A 180 -10.33 11.58 -20.42
C GLY A 180 -10.03 10.42 -21.38
N VAL A 181 -9.28 9.41 -20.96
CA VAL A 181 -8.89 8.25 -21.78
C VAL A 181 -9.30 6.92 -21.13
N LYS A 182 -10.25 6.96 -20.19
CA LYS A 182 -10.69 5.79 -19.43
C LYS A 182 -11.27 4.69 -20.34
N ASP A 183 -12.07 5.04 -21.33
CA ASP A 183 -12.68 4.06 -22.23
C ASP A 183 -11.62 3.25 -22.97
N ALA A 184 -10.53 3.91 -23.40
CA ALA A 184 -9.41 3.23 -24.06
C ALA A 184 -8.64 2.27 -23.14
N PHE A 185 -8.66 2.50 -21.82
CA PHE A 185 -8.13 1.56 -20.82
C PHE A 185 -9.09 0.39 -20.58
N ASP A 186 -10.39 0.67 -20.51
CA ASP A 186 -11.43 -0.34 -20.27
C ASP A 186 -11.57 -1.32 -21.45
N ASP A 187 -11.12 -0.92 -22.65
CA ASP A 187 -11.03 -1.77 -23.85
C ASP A 187 -9.81 -2.71 -23.85
N LEU A 188 -8.85 -2.52 -22.93
CA LEU A 188 -7.67 -3.38 -22.84
C LEU A 188 -8.00 -4.65 -22.05
N VAL A 189 -7.58 -5.79 -22.60
CA VAL A 189 -7.75 -7.11 -22.01
C VAL A 189 -6.40 -7.72 -21.69
N LEU A 190 -6.32 -8.35 -20.51
CA LEU A 190 -5.16 -9.13 -20.10
C LEU A 190 -5.58 -10.59 -19.98
N TYR A 191 -5.12 -11.41 -20.92
CA TYR A 191 -5.45 -12.84 -21.01
C TYR A 191 -4.59 -13.69 -20.06
N ARG A 192 -4.70 -13.44 -18.76
CA ARG A 192 -4.01 -14.21 -17.70
C ARG A 192 -5.00 -14.58 -16.60
N ASP A 193 -4.91 -15.81 -16.12
CA ASP A 193 -5.74 -16.29 -15.02
C ASP A 193 -4.92 -16.54 -13.75
N GLU A 194 -4.76 -15.49 -12.95
CA GLU A 194 -4.19 -15.57 -11.60
C GLU A 194 -5.11 -14.89 -10.57
N PHE A 195 -6.38 -14.77 -10.91
CA PHE A 195 -7.32 -13.95 -10.16
C PHE A 195 -7.42 -14.38 -8.70
N SER A 196 -7.51 -15.68 -8.43
CA SER A 196 -7.63 -16.19 -7.04
C SER A 196 -6.44 -15.76 -6.17
N MET A 197 -5.21 -15.86 -6.69
CA MET A 197 -3.99 -15.47 -5.97
C MET A 197 -3.97 -13.96 -5.72
N VAL A 198 -4.26 -13.17 -6.76
CA VAL A 198 -4.23 -11.69 -6.68
C VAL A 198 -5.38 -11.16 -5.80
N ARG A 199 -6.53 -11.84 -5.81
CA ARG A 199 -7.66 -11.58 -4.91
C ARG A 199 -7.25 -11.77 -3.46
N ASP A 200 -6.57 -12.85 -3.15
CA ASP A 200 -6.14 -13.13 -1.77
C ASP A 200 -5.13 -12.08 -1.28
N LEU A 201 -4.17 -11.67 -2.12
CA LEU A 201 -3.25 -10.54 -1.84
C LEU A 201 -4.02 -9.25 -1.56
N TYR A 202 -4.98 -8.91 -2.44
CA TYR A 202 -5.80 -7.71 -2.30
C TYR A 202 -6.60 -7.72 -0.99
N GLN A 203 -7.26 -8.84 -0.65
CA GLN A 203 -8.05 -8.96 0.56
C GLN A 203 -7.19 -8.87 1.83
N HIS A 204 -6.11 -9.65 1.91
CA HIS A 204 -5.23 -9.65 3.08
C HIS A 204 -4.53 -8.30 3.26
N GLY A 205 -3.99 -7.74 2.18
CA GLY A 205 -3.38 -6.42 2.19
C GLY A 205 -4.35 -5.32 2.63
N PHE A 206 -5.60 -5.36 2.15
CA PHE A 206 -6.65 -4.40 2.52
C PHE A 206 -6.95 -4.44 4.03
N GLU A 207 -7.19 -5.64 4.57
CA GLU A 207 -7.51 -5.82 5.99
C GLU A 207 -6.35 -5.37 6.87
N LEU A 208 -5.13 -5.68 6.45
CA LEU A 208 -3.92 -5.35 7.19
C LEU A 208 -3.62 -3.85 7.16
N ALA A 209 -3.76 -3.20 6.00
CA ALA A 209 -3.68 -1.76 5.88
C ALA A 209 -4.70 -1.07 6.80
N CYS A 210 -5.94 -1.56 6.86
CA CYS A 210 -6.97 -1.01 7.74
C CYS A 210 -6.64 -1.14 9.24
N LYS A 211 -5.89 -2.17 9.65
CA LYS A 211 -5.37 -2.31 11.03
C LYS A 211 -4.29 -1.27 11.35
N CYS A 212 -3.57 -0.78 10.34
CA CYS A 212 -2.48 0.18 10.49
C CYS A 212 -2.91 1.66 10.42
N LEU A 213 -4.20 1.98 10.33
CA LEU A 213 -4.69 3.36 10.19
C LEU A 213 -4.63 4.19 11.48
N TRP A 214 -4.58 3.54 12.65
CA TRP A 214 -4.67 4.21 13.95
C TRP A 214 -3.60 5.31 14.20
N PRO A 215 -2.32 5.22 13.76
CA PRO A 215 -1.33 6.24 14.08
C PRO A 215 -1.64 7.57 13.41
N LEU A 216 -2.25 7.56 12.22
CA LEU A 216 -2.72 8.76 11.53
C LEU A 216 -3.76 9.49 12.37
N VAL A 217 -4.80 8.76 12.80
CA VAL A 217 -5.89 9.31 13.60
C VAL A 217 -5.38 9.80 14.96
N ALA A 218 -4.51 9.04 15.62
CA ALA A 218 -3.91 9.44 16.89
C ALA A 218 -3.13 10.76 16.79
N ALA A 219 -2.34 10.93 15.72
CA ALA A 219 -1.62 12.18 15.46
C ALA A 219 -2.57 13.36 15.18
N GLN A 220 -3.64 13.13 14.42
CA GLN A 220 -4.66 14.15 14.17
C GLN A 220 -5.39 14.57 15.45
N ASN A 221 -5.87 13.59 16.23
CA ASN A 221 -6.59 13.81 17.48
C ASN A 221 -5.73 14.62 18.45
N THR A 222 -4.46 14.23 18.60
CA THR A 222 -3.55 14.92 19.50
C THR A 222 -3.29 16.36 19.06
N VAL A 223 -3.01 16.61 17.78
CA VAL A 223 -2.77 17.99 17.28
C VAL A 223 -3.98 18.89 17.45
N LYS A 224 -5.20 18.35 17.34
CA LYS A 224 -6.43 19.14 17.41
C LYS A 224 -6.96 19.30 18.84
N ARG A 225 -6.75 18.32 19.71
CA ARG A 225 -7.46 18.20 20.99
C ARG A 225 -6.57 17.83 22.17
N GLY A 226 -5.27 17.65 21.95
CA GLY A 226 -4.28 17.40 22.99
C GLY A 226 -4.19 15.96 23.49
N SER A 227 -5.10 15.07 23.07
CA SER A 227 -5.08 13.65 23.41
C SER A 227 -5.23 12.76 22.17
N PRO A 228 -4.48 11.65 22.06
CA PRO A 228 -4.64 10.70 20.95
C PRO A 228 -5.99 9.97 20.98
N ASP A 229 -6.59 9.81 22.16
CA ASP A 229 -7.89 9.15 22.34
C ASP A 229 -9.09 10.08 22.16
N ASP A 230 -8.88 11.40 22.02
CA ASP A 230 -9.99 12.34 21.87
C ASP A 230 -10.43 12.52 20.40
N PHE A 231 -11.58 11.93 20.06
CA PHE A 231 -12.23 12.05 18.75
C PHE A 231 -13.09 13.31 18.61
N GLY A 232 -13.39 14.02 19.70
CA GLY A 232 -14.23 15.22 19.72
C GLY A 232 -15.63 15.00 19.15
N ALA A 233 -16.25 16.09 18.67
CA ALA A 233 -17.60 16.09 18.09
C ALA A 233 -17.63 16.08 16.55
N VAL A 234 -16.48 16.22 15.89
CA VAL A 234 -16.39 16.23 14.42
C VAL A 234 -16.14 14.80 13.94
N HIS A 235 -17.11 14.26 13.20
CA HIS A 235 -17.10 12.89 12.71
C HIS A 235 -17.46 12.86 11.22
N PRO A 236 -16.99 11.86 10.44
CA PRO A 236 -17.40 11.72 9.05
C PRO A 236 -18.91 11.46 8.94
N ASP A 237 -19.57 12.11 7.98
CA ASP A 237 -21.05 12.06 7.83
C ASP A 237 -21.61 10.64 7.71
N ARG A 238 -20.86 9.75 7.04
CA ARG A 238 -21.24 8.35 6.85
C ARG A 238 -21.11 7.46 8.10
N VAL A 239 -20.62 7.98 9.22
CA VAL A 239 -20.46 7.21 10.47
C VAL A 239 -21.65 7.45 11.40
N PRO A 240 -22.50 6.44 11.65
CA PRO A 240 -23.66 6.58 12.54
C PRO A 240 -23.25 6.97 13.96
N GLU A 241 -24.08 7.73 14.66
CA GLU A 241 -23.74 8.26 15.99
C GLU A 241 -23.35 7.16 16.99
N LYS A 242 -24.11 6.06 17.00
CA LYS A 242 -23.87 4.87 17.83
C LYS A 242 -22.54 4.15 17.55
N LYS A 243 -21.89 4.45 16.42
CA LYS A 243 -20.60 3.87 16.00
C LYS A 243 -19.46 4.90 16.10
N ARG A 244 -19.70 6.12 16.54
CA ARG A 244 -18.62 7.11 16.74
C ARG A 244 -17.69 6.63 17.88
N PRO A 245 -16.39 6.42 17.62
CA PRO A 245 -15.46 5.92 18.61
C PRO A 245 -15.18 7.01 19.66
N ARG A 246 -15.02 6.59 20.91
CA ARG A 246 -14.67 7.49 22.03
C ARG A 246 -13.18 7.47 22.38
N ASN A 247 -12.43 6.53 21.80
CA ASN A 247 -10.99 6.32 22.00
C ASN A 247 -10.45 5.43 20.87
N LEU A 248 -9.12 5.26 20.81
CA LEU A 248 -8.47 4.47 19.77
C LEU A 248 -8.87 3.00 19.82
N ASP A 249 -9.12 2.43 21.00
CA ASP A 249 -9.53 1.02 21.13
C ASP A 249 -10.92 0.76 20.51
N LYS A 250 -11.84 1.73 20.61
CA LYS A 250 -13.13 1.68 19.93
C LYS A 250 -12.98 1.94 18.43
N PHE A 251 -12.04 2.79 18.03
CA PHE A 251 -11.71 3.00 16.62
C PHE A 251 -11.21 1.72 15.94
N ASP A 252 -10.35 0.96 16.61
CA ASP A 252 -9.80 -0.30 16.08
C ASP A 252 -10.89 -1.37 15.84
N LYS A 253 -12.02 -1.27 16.55
CA LYS A 253 -13.18 -2.17 16.42
C LYS A 253 -14.21 -1.69 15.39
N LEU A 254 -13.98 -0.55 14.74
CA LEU A 254 -14.88 -0.09 13.68
C LEU A 254 -14.76 -0.98 12.44
N PRO A 255 -15.87 -1.14 11.68
CA PRO A 255 -15.79 -1.60 10.30
C PRO A 255 -14.80 -0.76 9.49
N ASN A 256 -14.07 -1.41 8.58
CA ASN A 256 -12.99 -0.79 7.80
C ASN A 256 -13.47 0.46 7.05
N ALA A 257 -14.64 0.41 6.43
CA ALA A 257 -15.27 1.57 5.77
C ALA A 257 -15.29 2.83 6.65
N PHE A 258 -15.55 2.69 7.97
CA PHE A 258 -15.58 3.82 8.90
C PHE A 258 -14.18 4.23 9.35
N LYS A 259 -13.24 3.30 9.52
CA LYS A 259 -11.83 3.64 9.80
C LYS A 259 -11.25 4.50 8.68
N ILE A 260 -11.48 4.10 7.43
CA ILE A 260 -11.05 4.83 6.24
C ILE A 260 -11.69 6.23 6.23
N ALA A 261 -12.97 6.35 6.54
CA ALA A 261 -13.67 7.65 6.62
C ALA A 261 -13.01 8.64 7.59
N TYR A 262 -12.61 8.17 8.78
CA TYR A 262 -11.94 9.01 9.78
C TYR A 262 -10.55 9.48 9.34
N VAL A 263 -9.87 8.70 8.50
CA VAL A 263 -8.58 9.08 7.93
C VAL A 263 -8.80 10.06 6.79
N ALA A 264 -9.71 9.76 5.86
CA ALA A 264 -9.95 10.56 4.66
C ALA A 264 -10.56 11.94 4.93
N GLN A 265 -11.27 12.14 6.04
CA GLN A 265 -11.73 13.49 6.44
C GLN A 265 -10.56 14.45 6.76
N VAL A 266 -9.33 13.96 6.92
CA VAL A 266 -8.18 14.79 7.26
C VAL A 266 -7.48 15.26 5.99
N PRO A 267 -7.30 16.58 5.80
CA PRO A 267 -6.66 17.09 4.61
C PRO A 267 -5.24 16.55 4.40
N GLY A 268 -5.01 15.94 3.23
CA GLY A 268 -3.81 15.24 2.80
C GLY A 268 -3.86 13.71 2.93
N TRP A 269 -4.95 13.14 3.47
CA TRP A 269 -5.15 11.69 3.65
C TRP A 269 -6.40 11.15 2.94
N GLU A 270 -7.07 12.00 2.14
CA GLU A 270 -8.18 11.64 1.25
C GLU A 270 -7.87 10.43 0.34
N PRO A 271 -6.65 10.27 -0.21
CA PRO A 271 -6.34 9.14 -1.10
C PRO A 271 -6.60 7.75 -0.52
N PHE A 272 -6.64 7.57 0.80
CA PHE A 272 -7.00 6.28 1.39
C PHE A 272 -8.43 5.83 1.04
N GLU A 273 -9.35 6.72 0.68
CA GLU A 273 -10.67 6.32 0.18
C GLU A 273 -10.61 5.59 -1.16
N SER A 274 -9.71 6.00 -2.06
CA SER A 274 -9.48 5.33 -3.34
C SER A 274 -8.57 4.12 -3.20
N LEU A 275 -7.49 4.21 -2.41
CA LEU A 275 -6.52 3.11 -2.23
C LEU A 275 -7.12 1.93 -1.45
N LEU A 276 -8.01 2.20 -0.50
CA LEU A 276 -8.70 1.20 0.32
C LEU A 276 -10.21 1.27 0.06
N ASN A 277 -10.64 1.00 -1.17
CA ASN A 277 -12.05 1.04 -1.53
C ASN A 277 -12.84 -0.14 -0.95
N ASN A 278 -13.52 0.06 0.18
CA ASN A 278 -14.30 -0.98 0.88
C ASN A 278 -15.45 -1.56 0.03
N ARG A 279 -16.04 -0.77 -0.89
CA ARG A 279 -17.11 -1.27 -1.76
C ARG A 279 -16.54 -2.30 -2.73
N ARG A 280 -15.45 -1.95 -3.41
CA ARG A 280 -14.72 -2.87 -4.32
C ARG A 280 -14.24 -4.10 -3.57
N ARG A 281 -13.70 -3.94 -2.35
CA ARG A 281 -13.31 -5.05 -1.48
C ARG A 281 -14.42 -6.06 -1.25
N ASN A 282 -15.64 -5.60 -0.96
CA ASN A 282 -16.76 -6.49 -0.73
C ASN A 282 -17.19 -7.22 -2.01
N THR A 283 -17.27 -6.50 -3.13
CA THR A 283 -17.64 -7.09 -4.43
C THR A 283 -16.63 -8.15 -4.90
N ILE A 284 -15.33 -7.85 -4.83
CA ILE A 284 -14.25 -8.77 -5.21
C ILE A 284 -14.15 -9.95 -4.23
N GLY A 285 -14.46 -9.71 -2.96
CA GLY A 285 -14.43 -10.73 -1.92
C GLY A 285 -15.65 -11.66 -1.88
N HIS A 286 -16.64 -11.45 -2.75
CA HIS A 286 -17.80 -12.32 -2.84
C HIS A 286 -17.37 -13.72 -3.30
N ALA A 287 -18.01 -14.77 -2.76
CA ALA A 287 -17.61 -16.17 -3.02
C ALA A 287 -17.69 -16.54 -4.51
N THR A 288 -18.60 -15.91 -5.26
CA THR A 288 -18.78 -16.15 -6.70
C THR A 288 -17.92 -15.25 -7.58
N ALA A 289 -17.09 -14.37 -7.00
CA ALA A 289 -16.20 -13.53 -7.78
C ALA A 289 -15.16 -14.38 -8.53
N HIS A 290 -15.05 -14.19 -9.84
CA HIS A 290 -14.09 -14.87 -10.71
C HIS A 290 -13.70 -13.96 -11.89
N HIS A 291 -12.55 -14.26 -12.51
CA HIS A 291 -12.15 -13.63 -13.76
C HIS A 291 -12.73 -14.42 -14.94
N ASP A 292 -13.65 -13.80 -15.66
CA ASP A 292 -14.17 -14.34 -16.91
C ASP A 292 -13.20 -13.99 -18.05
N LEU A 293 -12.48 -15.01 -18.53
CA LEU A 293 -11.50 -14.88 -19.61
C LEU A 293 -12.12 -14.53 -20.96
N GLN A 294 -13.42 -14.79 -21.17
CA GLN A 294 -14.08 -14.43 -22.43
C GLN A 294 -14.28 -12.91 -22.52
N THR A 295 -14.60 -12.28 -21.40
CA THR A 295 -14.87 -10.84 -21.35
C THR A 295 -13.68 -10.03 -20.81
N GLY A 296 -12.68 -10.68 -20.21
CA GLY A 296 -11.53 -10.02 -19.56
C GLY A 296 -11.91 -9.31 -18.26
N ARG A 297 -13.06 -9.68 -17.66
CA ARG A 297 -13.67 -8.96 -16.53
C ARG A 297 -13.73 -9.82 -15.28
N VAL A 298 -13.56 -9.17 -14.14
CA VAL A 298 -13.88 -9.74 -12.83
C VAL A 298 -15.36 -9.51 -12.57
N VAL A 299 -16.13 -10.59 -12.54
CA VAL A 299 -17.59 -10.57 -12.34
C VAL A 299 -17.98 -11.35 -11.10
N SER A 300 -19.15 -11.03 -10.55
CA SER A 300 -19.79 -11.78 -9.47
C SER A 300 -21.31 -11.63 -9.57
N ASP A 301 -22.06 -12.43 -8.82
CA ASP A 301 -23.52 -12.39 -8.81
C ASP A 301 -24.05 -11.02 -8.33
N GLU A 302 -23.32 -10.36 -7.42
CA GLU A 302 -23.64 -9.01 -6.95
C GLU A 302 -23.21 -7.90 -7.93
N SER A 303 -22.33 -8.21 -8.87
CA SER A 303 -21.83 -7.27 -9.88
C SER A 303 -21.63 -7.95 -11.23
N PRO A 304 -22.72 -8.28 -11.96
CA PRO A 304 -22.65 -9.02 -13.22
C PRO A 304 -21.91 -8.26 -14.34
N SER A 305 -21.96 -6.92 -14.34
CA SER A 305 -21.18 -6.09 -15.28
C SER A 305 -19.68 -6.07 -14.98
N GLY A 306 -19.32 -6.43 -13.74
CA GLY A 306 -17.95 -6.53 -13.26
C GLY A 306 -17.12 -5.26 -13.39
N MET A 307 -15.81 -5.46 -13.28
CA MET A 307 -14.76 -4.50 -13.62
C MET A 307 -13.72 -5.19 -14.50
N THR A 308 -12.92 -4.45 -15.26
CA THR A 308 -11.86 -5.09 -16.05
C THR A 308 -10.81 -5.69 -15.12
N TYR A 309 -10.13 -6.76 -15.55
CA TYR A 309 -9.05 -7.34 -14.75
C TYR A 309 -7.93 -6.33 -14.51
N LEU A 310 -7.64 -5.44 -15.48
CA LEU A 310 -6.66 -4.36 -15.33
C LEU A 310 -7.06 -3.31 -14.29
N GLU A 311 -8.35 -2.92 -14.24
CA GLU A 311 -8.84 -2.04 -13.17
C GLU A 311 -8.62 -2.69 -11.80
N PHE A 312 -8.85 -4.02 -11.70
CA PHE A 312 -8.63 -4.78 -10.46
C PHE A 312 -7.15 -4.83 -10.07
N LEU A 313 -6.23 -5.08 -11.00
CA LEU A 313 -4.78 -5.01 -10.72
C LEU A 313 -4.36 -3.61 -10.26
N GLY A 314 -5.00 -2.56 -10.78
CA GLY A 314 -4.80 -1.19 -10.28
C GLY A 314 -5.26 -1.00 -8.82
N GLU A 315 -6.32 -1.69 -8.38
CA GLU A 315 -6.73 -1.70 -6.97
C GLU A 315 -5.74 -2.47 -6.09
N VAL A 316 -5.16 -3.55 -6.61
CA VAL A 316 -4.12 -4.34 -5.91
C VAL A 316 -2.88 -3.48 -5.67
N LEU A 317 -2.41 -2.75 -6.69
CA LEU A 317 -1.35 -1.75 -6.53
C LEU A 317 -1.74 -0.67 -5.50
N GLY A 318 -2.99 -0.21 -5.49
CA GLY A 318 -3.48 0.75 -4.51
C GLY A 318 -3.38 0.23 -3.06
N VAL A 319 -3.72 -1.03 -2.84
CA VAL A 319 -3.56 -1.70 -1.53
C VAL A 319 -2.08 -1.84 -1.16
N PHE A 320 -1.22 -2.20 -2.10
CA PHE A 320 0.23 -2.25 -1.87
C PHE A 320 0.81 -0.88 -1.46
N GLU A 321 0.42 0.20 -2.17
CA GLU A 321 0.79 1.57 -1.82
C GLU A 321 0.31 1.94 -0.41
N ALA A 322 -0.95 1.64 -0.08
CA ALA A 322 -1.51 1.93 1.23
C ALA A 322 -0.75 1.17 2.34
N LEU A 323 -0.52 -0.12 2.16
CA LEU A 323 0.17 -0.96 3.15
C LEU A 323 1.62 -0.53 3.35
N SER A 324 2.37 -0.28 2.28
CA SER A 324 3.76 0.19 2.35
C SER A 324 3.87 1.58 3.00
N THR A 325 2.96 2.49 2.65
CA THR A 325 2.84 3.82 3.27
C THR A 325 2.56 3.70 4.77
N LEU A 326 1.59 2.87 5.15
CA LEU A 326 1.22 2.67 6.54
C LEU A 326 2.29 1.92 7.34
N ALA A 327 3.11 1.08 6.71
CA ALA A 327 4.28 0.51 7.33
C ALA A 327 5.28 1.61 7.74
N GLN A 328 5.54 2.60 6.88
CA GLN A 328 6.38 3.76 7.23
C GLN A 328 5.78 4.63 8.34
N VAL A 329 4.46 4.73 8.41
CA VAL A 329 3.75 5.39 9.51
C VAL A 329 3.89 4.60 10.82
N LEU A 330 3.74 3.27 10.75
CA LEU A 330 3.85 2.37 11.90
C LEU A 330 5.24 2.41 12.55
N ARG A 331 6.30 2.65 11.75
CA ARG A 331 7.68 2.86 12.20
C ARG A 331 7.76 3.79 13.41
N ALA A 332 6.98 4.88 13.42
CA ALA A 332 6.98 5.85 14.52
C ALA A 332 6.65 5.20 15.88
N SER A 333 5.66 4.29 15.90
CA SER A 333 5.29 3.56 17.12
C SER A 333 6.35 2.52 17.52
N ARG A 334 6.99 1.87 16.54
CA ARG A 334 8.04 0.88 16.78
C ARG A 334 9.31 1.53 17.34
N VAL A 335 9.72 2.66 16.77
CA VAL A 335 10.78 3.52 17.31
C VAL A 335 10.42 3.94 18.74
N ALA A 336 9.25 4.53 18.97
CA ALA A 336 8.83 4.97 20.31
C ALA A 336 8.77 3.83 21.34
N SER A 337 8.54 2.60 20.91
CA SER A 337 8.54 1.41 21.77
C SER A 337 9.91 0.87 22.15
N SER A 338 11.00 1.45 21.59
CA SER A 338 12.34 0.98 21.83
C SER A 338 12.70 0.93 23.33
N PRO A 339 13.40 -0.13 23.79
CA PRO A 339 13.94 -0.18 25.14
C PRO A 339 14.97 0.92 25.43
N ASP A 340 15.58 1.51 24.40
CA ASP A 340 16.62 2.54 24.54
C ASP A 340 16.13 3.80 25.27
N PHE A 341 14.82 4.04 25.31
CA PHE A 341 14.23 5.26 25.87
C PHE A 341 13.84 5.15 27.36
N GLY A 342 14.30 4.12 28.10
CA GLY A 342 14.03 3.94 29.55
C GLY A 342 12.54 3.78 29.89
N PRO A 343 12.09 3.56 31.14
CA PRO A 343 10.66 3.59 31.46
C PRO A 343 10.04 4.98 31.20
N PHE A 344 8.73 5.03 30.90
CA PHE A 344 8.01 6.32 30.81
C PHE A 344 7.71 6.78 32.24
N GLU A 345 8.35 7.85 32.69
CA GLU A 345 8.00 8.55 33.95
C GLU A 345 6.84 9.54 33.78
#